data_AF-A0A932DBZ2-F1
#
_entry.id   AF-A0A932DBZ2-F1
#
_cell.length_a   1.000
_cell.length_b   1.000
_cell.length_c   1.000
_cell.angle_alpha   90.00
_cell.angle_beta   90.00
_cell.angle_gamma   90.00
#
_symmetry.space_group_name_H-M   'P 1'
#
loop_
_entity.id
_entity.type
_entity.pdbx_description
1 polymer ?
#
loop_
_entity_poly.entity_id
_entity_poly.type
_entity_poly.pdbx_seq_one_letter_code
_entity_poly.pdbx_strand_id
1 'polypeptide(L)'
;MKLIATDELAANPRKVLNKLRREGSVIITQNGHPRGILTPTSEETLVEDVQDRVRARARRAVSEIRRESARRGLDRLALRDIDREIAAARKARRARSPA
;
A
#
# COMPACT_ATOMS: atom_id res chain seq x y z
N MET A 1 7.21 -17.63 2.95
CA MET A 1 7.61 -16.72 1.85
C MET A 1 8.99 -17.09 1.38
N LYS A 2 9.15 -17.38 0.08
CA LYS A 2 10.40 -17.85 -0.51
C LYS A 2 11.10 -16.76 -1.32
N LEU A 3 12.42 -16.68 -1.22
CA LEU A 3 13.25 -15.77 -2.04
C LEU A 3 13.61 -16.50 -3.35
N ILE A 4 13.43 -15.81 -4.49
CA ILE A 4 13.74 -16.33 -5.82
C ILE A 4 14.55 -15.25 -6.55
N ALA A 5 15.74 -15.62 -7.01
CA ALA A 5 16.57 -14.72 -7.81
C ALA A 5 15.93 -14.47 -9.18
N THR A 6 16.15 -13.27 -9.75
CA THR A 6 15.72 -12.94 -11.11
C THR A 6 16.20 -13.97 -12.14
N ASP A 7 17.40 -14.52 -11.96
CA ASP A 7 17.99 -15.49 -12.87
C ASP A 7 17.29 -16.86 -12.76
N GLU A 8 16.84 -17.27 -11.57
CA GLU A 8 16.03 -18.48 -11.40
C GLU A 8 14.63 -18.30 -12.02
N LEU A 9 14.04 -17.11 -11.88
CA LEU A 9 12.76 -16.79 -12.52
C LEU A 9 12.87 -16.87 -14.06
N ALA A 10 13.95 -16.35 -14.64
CA ALA A 10 14.20 -16.42 -16.08
C ALA A 10 14.49 -17.86 -16.55
N ALA A 11 15.32 -18.59 -15.81
CA ALA A 11 15.73 -19.94 -16.21
C ALA A 11 14.63 -21.00 -16.01
N ASN A 12 13.75 -20.85 -15.01
CA ASN A 12 12.79 -21.88 -14.61
C ASN A 12 11.39 -21.34 -14.28
N PRO A 13 10.72 -20.60 -15.20
CA PRO A 13 9.48 -19.89 -14.90
C PRO A 13 8.34 -20.82 -14.42
N ARG A 14 8.17 -22.01 -15.03
CA ARG A 14 7.15 -22.99 -14.60
C ARG A 14 7.36 -23.47 -13.16
N LYS A 15 8.61 -23.74 -12.77
CA LYS A 15 8.96 -24.16 -11.41
C LYS A 15 8.65 -23.04 -10.42
N VAL A 16 8.92 -21.79 -10.80
CA VAL A 16 8.62 -20.62 -9.98
C VAL A 16 7.12 -20.40 -9.84
N LEU A 17 6.33 -20.52 -10.91
CA LEU A 17 4.86 -20.44 -10.84
C LEU A 17 4.25 -21.55 -9.98
N ASN A 18 4.78 -22.77 -10.04
CA ASN A 18 4.36 -23.86 -9.15
C ASN A 18 4.70 -23.59 -7.68
N LYS A 19 5.86 -22.99 -7.40
CA LYS A 19 6.21 -22.53 -6.05
C LYS A 19 5.26 -21.41 -5.61
N LEU A 20 4.98 -20.43 -6.46
CA LEU A 20 4.06 -19.33 -6.17
C LEU A 20 2.67 -19.83 -5.77
N ARG A 21 2.10 -20.76 -6.53
CA ARG A 21 0.80 -21.37 -6.23
C ARG A 21 0.77 -22.06 -4.87
N ARG A 22 1.88 -22.70 -4.47
CA ARG A 22 1.98 -23.39 -3.16
C ARG A 22 2.22 -22.44 -1.99
N GLU A 23 3.00 -21.39 -2.20
CA GLU A 23 3.46 -20.50 -1.12
C GLU A 23 2.58 -19.25 -0.95
N GLY A 24 1.70 -18.95 -1.90
CA GLY A 24 0.81 -17.77 -1.90
C GLY A 24 1.54 -16.43 -2.15
N SER A 25 2.86 -16.37 -1.96
CA SER A 25 3.69 -15.23 -2.36
C SER A 25 5.17 -15.61 -2.40
N VAL A 26 5.91 -15.01 -3.33
CA VAL A 26 7.38 -15.13 -3.38
C VAL A 26 8.03 -13.76 -3.53
N ILE A 27 9.22 -13.61 -2.96
CA ILE A 27 10.03 -12.39 -3.04
C ILE A 27 11.03 -12.57 -4.18
N ILE A 28 11.00 -11.64 -5.13
CA ILE A 28 11.98 -11.60 -6.22
C ILE A 28 13.18 -10.79 -5.77
N THR A 29 14.37 -11.35 -5.92
CA THR A 29 15.63 -10.71 -5.55
C THR A 29 16.54 -10.49 -6.76
N GLN A 30 17.33 -9.42 -6.71
CA GLN A 30 18.42 -9.15 -7.63
C GLN A 30 19.68 -8.89 -6.81
N ASN A 31 20.75 -9.65 -7.07
CA ASN A 31 22.01 -9.61 -6.30
C ASN A 31 21.77 -9.76 -4.78
N GLY A 32 20.87 -10.65 -4.39
CA GLY A 32 20.51 -10.88 -2.97
C GLY A 32 19.56 -9.86 -2.35
N HIS A 33 19.24 -8.76 -3.04
CA HIS A 33 18.36 -7.71 -2.51
C HIS A 33 16.92 -7.89 -3.01
N PRO A 34 15.90 -7.76 -2.13
CA PRO A 34 14.50 -7.76 -2.55
C PRO A 34 14.21 -6.62 -3.53
N ARG A 35 13.63 -6.96 -4.69
CA ARG A 35 13.22 -6.00 -5.73
C ARG A 35 11.73 -6.03 -6.02
N GLY A 36 11.07 -7.15 -5.72
CA GLY A 36 9.65 -7.29 -5.97
C GLY A 36 9.02 -8.41 -5.17
N ILE A 37 7.70 -8.46 -5.24
CA ILE A 37 6.88 -9.56 -4.73
C ILE A 37 6.03 -10.02 -5.89
N LEU A 38 5.98 -11.34 -6.10
CA LEU A 38 5.05 -11.97 -7.02
C LEU A 38 3.94 -12.62 -6.18
N THR A 39 2.69 -12.30 -6.52
CA THR A 39 1.48 -12.87 -5.92
C THR A 39 0.72 -13.63 -6.99
N PRO A 40 0.11 -14.79 -6.67
CA PRO A 40 -0.76 -15.48 -7.60
C PRO A 40 -1.99 -14.62 -7.90
N THR A 41 -2.57 -14.84 -9.07
CA THR A 41 -3.83 -14.24 -9.50
C THR A 41 -4.49 -15.20 -10.50
N SER A 42 -5.75 -14.99 -10.83
CA SER A 42 -6.46 -15.71 -11.89
C SER A 42 -7.34 -14.75 -12.70
N GLU A 43 -7.94 -15.22 -13.78
CA GLU A 43 -8.86 -14.39 -14.58
C GLU A 43 -10.06 -13.91 -13.74
N GLU A 44 -10.50 -14.74 -12.79
CA GLU A 44 -11.64 -14.45 -11.91
C GLU A 44 -11.31 -13.47 -10.79
N THR A 45 -10.03 -13.33 -10.39
CA THR A 45 -9.63 -12.50 -9.23
C THR A 45 -8.75 -11.31 -9.59
N LEU A 46 -8.36 -11.16 -10.86
CA LEU A 46 -7.38 -10.16 -11.28
C LEU A 46 -7.74 -8.74 -10.85
N VAL A 47 -9.00 -8.36 -10.99
CA VAL A 47 -9.46 -7.01 -10.65
C VAL A 47 -9.40 -6.80 -9.14
N GLU A 48 -9.87 -7.75 -8.36
CA GLU A 48 -9.86 -7.75 -6.90
C GLU A 48 -8.42 -7.73 -6.36
N ASP A 49 -7.53 -8.55 -6.91
CA ASP A 49 -6.13 -8.64 -6.51
C ASP A 49 -5.40 -7.30 -6.73
N VAL A 50 -5.65 -6.63 -7.86
CA VAL A 50 -5.12 -5.30 -8.14
C VAL A 50 -5.68 -4.27 -7.17
N GLN A 51 -7.00 -4.28 -6.93
CA GLN A 51 -7.65 -3.37 -5.99
C GLN A 51 -7.12 -3.55 -4.57
N ASP A 52 -6.89 -4.78 -4.14
CA ASP A 52 -6.37 -5.08 -2.81
C ASP A 52 -4.96 -4.55 -2.62
N ARG A 53 -4.12 -4.59 -3.66
CA ARG A 53 -2.79 -3.95 -3.63
C ARG A 53 -2.88 -2.43 -3.50
N VAL A 54 -3.84 -1.80 -4.18
CA VAL A 54 -4.11 -0.35 -4.05
C VAL A 54 -4.60 -0.02 -2.64
N ARG A 55 -5.56 -0.79 -2.11
CA ARG A 55 -6.09 -0.62 -0.75
C ARG A 55 -5.00 -0.82 0.31
N ALA A 56 -4.12 -1.80 0.14
CA ALA A 56 -3.01 -2.04 1.05
C ALA A 56 -2.06 -0.82 1.11
N ARG A 57 -1.75 -0.22 -0.03
CA ARG A 57 -0.97 1.03 -0.09
C ARG A 57 -1.68 2.18 0.63
N ALA A 58 -2.96 2.38 0.39
CA ALA A 58 -3.75 3.42 1.05
C ALA A 58 -3.81 3.23 2.57
N ARG A 59 -4.05 1.99 3.03
CA ARG A 59 -4.06 1.63 4.47
C ARG A 59 -2.71 1.92 5.13
N ARG A 60 -1.59 1.63 4.45
CA ARG A 60 -0.25 1.95 4.96
C ARG A 60 -0.06 3.45 5.12
N ALA A 61 -0.42 4.25 4.11
CA ALA A 61 -0.33 5.70 4.16
C ALA A 61 -1.17 6.30 5.31
N VAL A 62 -2.43 5.85 5.46
CA VAL A 62 -3.29 6.28 6.58
C VAL A 62 -2.70 5.90 7.93
N SER A 63 -2.09 4.71 8.04
CA SER A 63 -1.44 4.26 9.27
C SER A 63 -0.23 5.13 9.62
N GLU A 64 0.55 5.56 8.63
CA GLU A 64 1.67 6.49 8.81
C GLU A 64 1.18 7.87 9.29
N ILE A 65 0.14 8.41 8.66
CA ILE A 65 -0.50 9.67 9.08
C ILE A 65 -0.98 9.58 10.54
N ARG A 66 -1.64 8.48 10.92
CA ARG A 66 -2.12 8.27 12.29
C ARG A 66 -0.96 8.15 13.29
N ARG A 67 0.10 7.42 12.95
CA ARG A 67 1.30 7.34 13.78
C ARG A 67 1.93 8.71 13.99
N GLU A 68 2.01 9.52 12.95
CA GLU A 68 2.54 10.88 13.05
C GLU A 68 1.64 11.79 13.89
N SER A 69 0.32 11.70 13.71
CA SER A 69 -0.66 12.40 14.53
C SER A 69 -0.48 12.10 16.01
N ALA A 70 -0.31 10.81 16.36
CA ALA A 70 -0.08 10.38 17.73
C ALA A 70 1.28 10.86 18.29
N ARG A 71 2.36 10.79 17.49
CA ARG A 71 3.66 11.35 17.88
C ARG A 71 3.58 12.83 18.22
N ARG A 72 2.73 13.57 17.52
CA ARG A 72 2.49 15.01 17.72
C ARG A 72 1.43 15.31 18.78
N GLY A 73 0.83 14.30 19.40
CA GLY A 73 -0.25 14.46 20.38
C GLY A 73 -1.57 15.00 19.79
N LEU A 74 -1.69 15.03 18.46
CA LEU A 74 -2.88 15.53 17.75
C LEU A 74 -4.03 14.53 17.76
N ASP A 75 -3.76 13.28 18.14
CA ASP A 75 -4.78 12.26 18.42
C ASP A 75 -5.69 12.61 19.61
N ARG A 76 -5.29 13.60 20.43
CA ARG A 76 -6.02 14.08 21.60
C ARG A 76 -6.71 15.42 21.38
N LEU A 77 -6.78 15.92 20.14
CA LEU A 77 -7.42 17.20 19.85
C LEU A 77 -8.89 17.17 20.29
N ALA A 78 -9.32 18.22 20.99
CA ALA A 78 -10.72 18.36 21.35
C ALA A 78 -11.58 18.64 20.10
N LEU A 79 -12.81 18.14 20.08
CA LEU A 79 -13.76 18.34 18.97
C LEU A 79 -13.87 19.80 18.54
N ARG A 80 -13.93 20.74 19.50
CA ARG A 80 -13.99 22.18 19.23
C ARG A 80 -12.81 22.70 18.39
N ASP A 81 -11.62 22.16 18.60
CA ASP A 81 -10.41 22.58 17.90
C ASP A 81 -10.38 21.96 16.50
N ILE A 82 -10.92 20.74 16.34
CA ILE A 82 -11.13 20.09 15.03
C ILE A 82 -12.13 20.90 14.19
N ASP A 83 -13.28 21.27 14.77
CA ASP A 83 -14.31 22.03 14.08
C ASP A 83 -13.81 23.41 13.62
N ARG A 84 -13.01 24.07 14.47
CA ARG A 84 -12.35 25.33 14.13
C ARG A 84 -11.44 25.18 12.91
N GLU A 85 -10.62 24.13 12.88
CA GLU A 85 -9.71 23.86 11.76
C GLU A 85 -10.49 23.55 10.46
N ILE A 86 -11.54 22.73 10.55
CA ILE A 86 -12.41 22.42 9.40
C ILE A 86 -13.08 23.68 8.85
N ALA A 87 -13.59 24.55 9.72
CA ALA A 87 -14.22 25.80 9.31
C ALA A 87 -13.22 26.73 8.60
N ALA A 88 -11.99 26.85 9.14
CA ALA A 88 -10.91 27.62 8.53
C ALA A 88 -10.53 27.08 7.15
N ALA A 89 -10.33 25.76 7.02
CA ALA A 89 -9.99 25.10 5.76
C ALA A 89 -11.08 25.29 4.69
N ARG A 90 -12.36 25.15 5.06
CA ARG A 90 -13.50 25.37 4.15
C ARG A 90 -13.60 26.83 3.70
N LYS A 91 -13.40 27.79 4.61
CA LYS A 91 -13.36 29.22 4.27
C LYS A 91 -12.24 29.51 3.27
N ALA A 92 -11.04 28.96 3.50
CA ALA A 92 -9.90 29.13 2.63
C ALA A 92 -10.07 28.48 1.24
N ARG A 93 -10.83 27.37 1.14
CA ARG A 93 -11.19 26.76 -0.14
C ARG A 93 -12.15 27.64 -0.94
N ARG A 94 -13.19 28.17 -0.30
CA ARG A 94 -14.15 29.09 -0.96
C ARG A 94 -13.47 30.36 -1.48
N ALA A 95 -12.53 30.91 -0.73
CA ALA A 95 -11.76 32.08 -1.16
C ALA A 95 -10.82 31.82 -2.36
N ARG A 96 -10.44 30.55 -2.61
CA ARG A 96 -9.53 30.16 -3.70
C ARG A 96 -10.23 29.73 -4.99
N SER A 97 -11.54 29.50 -4.96
CA SER A 97 -12.34 29.27 -6.15
C SER A 97 -13.19 30.52 -6.39
N PRO A 98 -12.66 31.55 -7.08
CA PRO A 98 -13.52 32.63 -7.54
C PRO A 98 -14.52 32.03 -8.53
N ALA A 99 -15.80 32.34 -8.32
CA ALA A 99 -16.88 32.03 -9.25
C ALA A 99 -16.66 32.75 -10.58
#